data_AF-A0A2N5RU30-F1
#
_entry.id   AF-A0A2N5RU30-F1
#
_cell.length_a   1.000
_cell.length_b   1.000
_cell.length_c   1.000
_cell.angle_alpha   90.00
_cell.angle_beta   90.00
_cell.angle_gamma   90.00
#
_symmetry.space_group_name_H-M   'P 1'
#
loop_
_entity.id
_entity.type
_entity.pdbx_description
1 polymer ?
#
loop_
_entity_poly.entity_id
_entity_poly.type
_entity_poly.pdbx_seq_one_letter_code
_entity_poly.pdbx_strand_id
1 'polypeptide(L)'
;MIIIEPTDDQRNGHVYSPVLVVLFSELDSTNKLRDGVHIQRIRTDAAEQAPLEIPSEGQKPSRFYASEGEEWWKIFPGGACGYVQTSQGLIKKVSCKQEGPSIDFAIENISFRLAEFCPIVQCIHSHSISSDDSRQSRALGLTASGKLFLNQELVANDCSSFTADSDHLLYTTFSHQLKFIELSGLFQSENVSSDLGGSAVEPSQAARFTPSMVRAVERGSMIITSVPSSMKVILQMPRGNLEAIHPRPMFLEEGVAGLVTQVDNNDHFGLFLSSLKPLDVTAELYPIVQNWKSSHVKELPSSMSDDQKINTVCDLMVQQLMQKQVQWGYINSILTAMVCRKPPDYKSALGLLTPLRSEFPDKVEDASSTYLLERCERVV
;
A
#
# COMPACT_ATOMS: atom_id res chain seq x y z
N MET A 1 18.16 14.85 -8.42
CA MET A 1 18.72 13.71 -9.17
C MET A 1 17.93 12.47 -8.79
N ILE A 2 17.57 11.64 -9.76
CA ILE A 2 16.88 10.35 -9.58
C ILE A 2 17.52 9.32 -10.51
N ILE A 3 17.39 8.04 -10.15
CA ILE A 3 17.77 6.90 -11.00
C ILE A 3 16.49 6.19 -11.39
N ILE A 4 16.37 5.82 -12.66
CA ILE A 4 15.21 5.12 -13.22
C ILE A 4 15.71 3.85 -13.90
N GLU A 5 14.97 2.76 -13.74
CA GLU A 5 15.21 1.51 -14.45
C GLU A 5 14.19 1.40 -15.59
N PRO A 6 14.62 1.42 -16.87
CA PRO A 6 13.69 1.33 -17.99
C PRO A 6 13.05 -0.06 -18.06
N THR A 7 11.71 -0.09 -18.13
CA THR A 7 10.92 -1.28 -18.47
C THR A 7 10.65 -1.33 -19.96
N ASP A 8 10.82 -2.49 -20.60
CA ASP A 8 10.23 -2.73 -21.92
C ASP A 8 9.60 -4.13 -22.03
N ASP A 9 8.55 -4.18 -22.85
CA ASP A 9 7.55 -5.24 -23.05
C ASP A 9 8.08 -6.52 -23.73
N GLN A 10 9.39 -6.66 -23.91
CA GLN A 10 10.00 -7.77 -24.61
C GLN A 10 10.94 -8.52 -23.66
N ARG A 11 10.48 -9.71 -23.21
CA ARG A 11 11.18 -10.71 -22.37
C ARG A 11 12.47 -11.28 -23.00
N ASN A 12 13.39 -10.45 -23.46
CA ASN A 12 14.62 -10.91 -24.10
C ASN A 12 15.86 -10.31 -23.41
N GLY A 13 16.30 -10.96 -22.31
CA GLY A 13 17.70 -11.19 -21.92
C GLY A 13 18.75 -10.06 -21.92
N HIS A 14 18.41 -8.80 -22.20
CA HIS A 14 19.38 -7.71 -22.25
C HIS A 14 19.61 -7.14 -20.84
N VAL A 15 20.89 -6.96 -20.51
CA VAL A 15 21.34 -6.33 -19.27
C VAL A 15 20.80 -4.91 -19.22
N TYR A 16 19.84 -4.66 -18.32
CA TYR A 16 19.29 -3.34 -18.05
C TYR A 16 20.42 -2.40 -17.63
N SER A 17 20.42 -1.18 -18.16
CA SER A 17 21.32 -0.13 -17.69
C SER A 17 20.51 0.96 -17.03
N PRO A 18 20.75 1.28 -15.75
CA PRO A 18 20.03 2.34 -15.06
C PRO A 18 20.29 3.68 -15.74
N VAL A 19 19.28 4.54 -15.71
CA VAL A 19 19.32 5.88 -16.30
C VAL A 19 19.34 6.92 -15.20
N LEU A 20 20.34 7.79 -15.24
CA LEU A 20 20.44 8.96 -14.38
C LEU A 20 19.64 10.12 -14.97
N VAL A 21 18.78 10.71 -14.14
CA VAL A 21 18.04 11.92 -14.49
C VAL A 21 18.39 13.03 -13.50
N VAL A 22 18.93 14.13 -14.01
CA VAL A 22 19.36 15.28 -13.23
C VAL A 22 18.59 16.51 -13.70
N LEU A 23 17.85 17.13 -12.79
CA LEU A 23 17.30 18.46 -12.98
C LEU A 23 18.42 19.49 -12.74
N PHE A 24 18.57 20.44 -13.65
CA PHE A 24 19.54 21.53 -13.57
C PHE A 24 18.90 22.84 -14.03
N SER A 25 19.50 23.95 -13.64
CA SER A 25 19.17 25.28 -14.16
C SER A 25 20.45 25.91 -14.70
N GLU A 26 20.39 26.50 -15.89
CA GLU A 26 21.51 27.21 -16.49
C GLU A 26 21.04 28.56 -17.08
N LEU A 27 21.99 29.44 -17.39
CA LEU A 27 21.70 30.67 -18.13
C LEU A 27 21.75 30.39 -19.62
N ASP A 28 20.72 30.79 -20.35
CA ASP A 28 20.73 30.75 -21.80
C ASP A 28 21.67 31.81 -22.39
N SER A 29 21.82 31.82 -23.72
CA SER A 29 22.65 32.82 -24.43
C SER A 29 22.18 34.27 -24.26
N THR A 30 21.00 34.49 -23.68
CA THR A 30 20.40 35.80 -23.38
C THR A 30 20.46 36.16 -21.90
N ASN A 31 21.20 35.40 -21.08
CA ASN A 31 21.27 35.52 -19.61
C ASN A 31 19.91 35.34 -18.91
N LYS A 32 18.97 34.61 -19.51
CA LYS A 32 17.75 34.19 -18.83
C LYS A 32 17.97 32.82 -18.19
N LEU A 33 17.45 32.64 -16.98
CA LEU A 33 17.44 31.35 -16.31
C LEU A 33 16.55 30.38 -17.09
N ARG A 34 17.07 29.18 -17.35
CA ARG A 34 16.33 28.11 -18.02
C ARG A 34 16.57 26.79 -17.30
N ASP A 35 15.49 26.10 -16.97
CA ASP A 35 15.56 24.76 -16.40
C ASP A 35 15.69 23.70 -17.50
N GLY A 36 16.42 22.64 -17.16
CA GLY A 36 16.61 21.50 -18.03
C GLY A 36 16.77 20.20 -17.26
N VAL A 37 16.61 19.11 -17.99
CA VAL A 37 16.79 17.75 -17.48
C VAL A 37 17.87 17.09 -18.33
N HIS A 38 18.92 16.66 -17.66
CA HIS A 38 20.02 15.89 -18.24
C HIS A 38 19.74 14.42 -17.99
N ILE A 39 19.69 13.64 -19.06
CA ILE A 39 19.44 12.21 -19.01
C ILE A 39 20.64 11.47 -19.55
N GLN A 40 21.14 10.51 -18.79
CA GLN A 40 22.32 9.74 -19.15
C GLN A 40 22.27 8.30 -18.66
N ARG A 41 22.67 7.37 -19.53
CA ARG A 41 22.83 5.95 -19.19
C ARG A 41 24.04 5.76 -18.26
N ILE A 42 23.84 4.97 -17.21
CA ILE A 42 24.92 4.51 -16.33
C ILE A 42 25.24 3.06 -16.66
N ARG A 43 26.53 2.70 -16.68
CA ARG A 43 26.95 1.29 -16.68
C ARG A 43 27.08 0.81 -15.24
N THR A 44 26.46 -0.32 -14.94
CA THR A 44 26.70 -1.10 -13.72
C THR A 44 27.45 -2.36 -14.14
N ASP A 45 28.78 -2.34 -14.03
CA ASP A 45 29.54 -3.58 -14.16
C ASP A 45 29.27 -4.43 -12.92
N ALA A 46 28.72 -5.63 -13.13
CA ALA A 46 28.27 -6.52 -12.06
C ALA A 46 29.42 -7.16 -11.25
N ALA A 47 30.67 -6.72 -11.48
CA ALA A 47 31.86 -7.19 -10.81
C ALA A 47 32.52 -6.02 -10.07
N GLU A 48 32.39 -6.04 -8.74
CA GLU A 48 33.05 -5.18 -7.76
C GLU A 48 32.50 -3.75 -7.61
N GLN A 49 32.65 -3.23 -6.39
CA GLN A 49 32.23 -1.90 -5.92
C GLN A 49 33.01 -0.77 -6.62
N ALA A 50 32.90 -0.68 -7.94
CA ALA A 50 33.48 0.40 -8.73
C ALA A 50 32.59 1.65 -8.69
N PRO A 51 33.16 2.87 -8.75
CA PRO A 51 32.41 4.11 -8.89
C PRO A 51 31.48 4.05 -10.12
N LEU A 52 30.35 4.76 -10.08
CA LEU A 52 29.46 4.92 -11.23
C LEU A 52 30.24 5.54 -12.40
N GLU A 53 30.65 4.72 -13.38
CA GLU A 53 31.39 5.21 -14.54
C GLU A 53 30.43 5.73 -15.61
N ILE A 54 30.66 6.99 -16.01
CA ILE A 54 29.97 7.64 -17.11
C ILE A 54 30.67 7.22 -18.41
N PRO A 55 30.01 6.49 -19.34
CA PRO A 55 30.68 6.02 -20.55
C PRO A 55 31.16 7.20 -21.42
N SER A 56 32.45 7.20 -21.76
CA SER A 56 33.14 8.25 -22.50
C SER A 56 33.05 8.13 -24.02
N GLU A 57 32.39 7.10 -24.57
CA GLU A 57 32.35 6.86 -26.01
C GLU A 57 30.90 6.73 -26.56
N GLY A 58 30.52 7.69 -27.40
CA GLY A 58 29.47 7.53 -28.42
C GLY A 58 28.05 8.00 -28.07
N GLN A 59 27.60 7.94 -26.83
CA GLN A 59 26.25 8.41 -26.45
C GLN A 59 26.30 9.83 -25.88
N LYS A 60 25.98 10.83 -26.71
CA LYS A 60 25.75 12.21 -26.24
C LYS A 60 24.65 12.18 -25.17
N PRO A 61 24.84 12.82 -24.01
CA PRO A 61 23.75 12.97 -23.05
C PRO A 61 22.62 13.79 -23.67
N SER A 62 21.39 13.33 -23.47
CA SER A 62 20.21 14.04 -23.96
C SER A 62 19.81 15.08 -22.94
N ARG A 63 20.04 16.35 -23.30
CA ARG A 63 19.57 17.50 -22.54
C ARG A 63 18.24 17.97 -23.10
N PHE A 64 17.23 17.98 -22.24
CA PHE A 64 15.94 18.56 -22.52
C PHE A 64 15.82 19.86 -21.74
N TYR A 65 15.09 20.81 -22.29
CA TYR A 65 14.90 22.10 -21.66
C TYR A 65 13.42 22.44 -21.58
N ALA A 66 13.07 23.19 -20.54
CA ALA A 66 11.74 23.75 -20.42
C ALA A 66 11.43 24.70 -21.58
N SER A 67 10.15 24.75 -21.95
CA SER A 67 9.62 25.72 -22.91
C SER A 67 9.68 27.14 -22.34
N GLU A 68 9.58 28.16 -23.19
CA GLU A 68 9.62 29.56 -22.74
C GLU A 68 8.45 29.85 -21.77
N GLY A 69 8.78 30.35 -20.57
CA GLY A 69 7.81 30.62 -19.50
C GLY A 69 7.43 29.43 -18.63
N GLU A 70 8.02 28.26 -18.88
CA GLU A 70 7.83 27.06 -18.06
C GLU A 70 9.01 26.87 -17.10
N GLU A 71 8.72 26.63 -15.82
CA GLU A 71 9.74 26.37 -14.79
C GLU A 71 9.59 24.92 -14.30
N TRP A 72 10.71 24.20 -14.28
CA TRP A 72 10.75 22.82 -13.82
C TRP A 72 11.30 22.76 -12.41
N TRP A 73 10.46 22.36 -11.47
CA TRP A 73 10.76 22.49 -10.06
C TRP A 73 11.46 21.27 -9.47
N LYS A 74 10.95 20.07 -9.76
CA LYS A 74 11.42 18.85 -9.10
C LYS A 74 11.27 17.64 -9.99
N ILE A 75 12.21 16.72 -9.82
CA ILE A 75 12.16 15.37 -10.38
C ILE A 75 11.88 14.35 -9.27
N PHE A 76 11.05 13.36 -9.57
CA PHE A 76 10.70 12.29 -8.65
C PHE A 76 10.48 10.98 -9.41
N PRO A 77 10.80 9.82 -8.80
CA PRO A 77 10.57 8.53 -9.43
C PRO A 77 9.10 8.11 -9.33
N GLY A 78 8.65 7.25 -10.23
CA GLY A 78 7.39 6.53 -10.12
C GLY A 78 7.44 5.24 -10.94
N GLY A 79 7.50 4.10 -10.26
CA GLY A 79 7.72 2.80 -10.90
C GLY A 79 9.01 2.79 -11.71
N ALA A 80 8.93 2.36 -12.97
CA ALA A 80 10.02 2.34 -13.94
C ALA A 80 10.21 3.65 -14.72
N CYS A 81 9.56 4.74 -14.28
CA CYS A 81 9.57 6.03 -14.97
C CYS A 81 9.99 7.15 -14.02
N GLY A 82 10.47 8.24 -14.61
CA GLY A 82 10.74 9.50 -13.90
C GLY A 82 9.73 10.54 -14.27
N TYR A 83 9.47 11.46 -13.35
CA TYR A 83 8.51 12.54 -13.56
C TYR A 83 9.14 13.88 -13.19
N VAL A 84 8.75 14.93 -13.93
CA VAL A 84 9.11 16.32 -13.69
C VAL A 84 7.84 17.08 -13.31
N GLN A 85 7.87 17.80 -12.19
CA GLN A 85 6.80 18.71 -11.80
C GLN A 85 7.16 20.14 -12.16
N THR A 86 6.23 20.87 -12.77
CA THR A 86 6.37 22.29 -13.06
C THR A 86 5.94 23.16 -11.86
N SER A 87 6.33 24.44 -11.84
CA SER A 87 5.86 25.39 -10.81
C SER A 87 4.33 25.58 -10.79
N GLN A 88 3.64 25.23 -11.89
CA GLN A 88 2.18 25.26 -12.00
C GLN A 88 1.49 23.96 -11.56
N GLY A 89 2.24 22.94 -11.12
CA GLY A 89 1.68 21.63 -10.72
C GLY A 89 1.36 20.68 -11.89
N LEU A 90 1.79 21.02 -13.11
CA LEU A 90 1.77 20.08 -14.23
C LEU A 90 2.87 19.05 -14.02
N ILE A 91 2.59 17.81 -14.41
CA ILE A 91 3.55 16.72 -14.35
C ILE A 91 3.89 16.32 -15.79
N LYS A 92 5.16 16.03 -16.05
CA LYS A 92 5.68 15.50 -17.30
C LYS A 92 6.35 14.17 -17.04
N LYS A 93 6.15 13.18 -17.90
CA LYS A 93 6.80 11.87 -17.83
C LYS A 93 8.09 11.91 -18.63
N VAL A 94 9.16 11.42 -18.02
CA VAL A 94 10.42 11.13 -18.67
C VAL A 94 10.34 9.69 -19.18
N SER A 95 10.09 9.53 -20.47
CA SER A 95 10.03 8.23 -21.14
C SER A 95 11.41 7.85 -21.68
N CYS A 96 11.73 6.56 -21.58
CA CYS A 96 12.98 5.96 -22.01
C CYS A 96 12.60 4.72 -22.82
N LYS A 97 12.79 4.75 -24.14
CA LYS A 97 12.50 3.62 -25.02
C LYS A 97 13.82 3.05 -25.54
N GLN A 98 14.03 1.75 -25.35
CA GLN A 98 15.26 1.10 -25.81
C GLN A 98 15.03 0.47 -27.18
N GLU A 99 15.50 1.13 -28.24
CA GLU A 99 15.53 0.55 -29.58
C GLU A 99 16.92 -0.09 -29.84
N GLY A 100 17.05 -1.35 -29.43
CA GLY A 100 18.29 -2.12 -29.59
C GLY A 100 19.46 -1.56 -28.75
N PRO A 101 20.60 -1.15 -29.35
CA PRO A 101 21.72 -0.54 -28.62
C PRO A 101 21.50 0.95 -28.29
N SER A 102 20.51 1.61 -28.91
CA SER A 102 20.18 3.02 -28.66
C SER A 102 19.07 3.13 -27.61
N ILE A 103 19.09 4.24 -26.87
CA ILE A 103 18.01 4.62 -25.96
C ILE A 103 17.53 5.99 -26.38
N ASP A 104 16.26 6.07 -26.76
CA ASP A 104 15.61 7.32 -27.08
C ASP A 104 14.90 7.86 -25.83
N PHE A 105 15.17 9.12 -25.53
CA PHE A 105 14.61 9.82 -24.40
C PHE A 105 13.58 10.85 -24.89
N ALA A 106 12.45 10.94 -24.19
CA ALA A 106 11.49 12.00 -24.43
C ALA A 106 10.89 12.49 -23.11
N ILE A 107 10.44 13.75 -23.11
CA ILE A 107 9.67 14.33 -22.01
C ILE A 107 8.29 14.64 -22.55
N GLU A 108 7.31 13.89 -22.09
CA GLU A 108 5.94 13.91 -22.57
C GLU A 108 5.01 14.52 -21.52
N ASN A 109 4.02 15.28 -21.97
CA ASN A 109 2.92 15.71 -21.11
C ASN A 109 2.03 14.50 -20.81
N ILE A 110 1.69 14.31 -19.55
CA ILE A 110 0.76 13.25 -19.13
C ILE A 110 -0.64 13.81 -18.88
N SER A 111 -1.61 12.92 -18.87
CA SER A 111 -3.03 13.20 -18.72
C SER A 111 -3.40 13.73 -17.33
N PHE A 112 -2.70 13.27 -16.28
CA PHE A 112 -3.00 13.68 -14.92
C PHE A 112 -2.18 14.90 -14.49
N ARG A 113 -2.83 15.79 -13.72
CA ARG A 113 -2.24 17.01 -13.15
C ARG A 113 -2.62 17.14 -11.68
N LEU A 114 -1.79 17.82 -10.91
CA LEU A 114 -2.12 18.20 -9.53
C LEU A 114 -2.98 19.47 -9.52
N ALA A 115 -3.89 19.60 -8.55
CA ALA A 115 -4.73 20.80 -8.41
C ALA A 115 -3.91 22.07 -8.15
N GLU A 116 -2.82 21.93 -7.40
CA GLU A 116 -1.89 23.00 -7.07
C GLU A 116 -0.46 22.44 -6.91
N PHE A 117 0.50 23.35 -6.78
CA PHE A 117 1.89 22.98 -6.56
C PHE A 117 2.08 22.24 -5.23
N CYS A 118 2.60 21.02 -5.30
CA CYS A 118 2.87 20.15 -4.14
C CYS A 118 4.38 19.94 -3.95
N PRO A 119 4.99 20.29 -2.80
CA PRO A 119 6.41 20.02 -2.54
C PRO A 119 6.78 18.54 -2.44
N ILE A 120 5.83 17.72 -1.96
CA ILE A 120 5.99 16.28 -1.82
C ILE A 120 5.03 15.62 -2.79
N VAL A 121 5.56 14.81 -3.71
CA VAL A 121 4.80 14.11 -4.74
C VAL A 121 5.27 12.67 -4.81
N GLN A 122 4.31 11.76 -4.97
CA GLN A 122 4.55 10.34 -5.22
C GLN A 122 3.60 9.88 -6.34
N CYS A 123 4.11 9.16 -7.32
CA CYS A 123 3.25 8.50 -8.32
C CYS A 123 2.86 7.11 -7.84
N ILE A 124 1.59 6.76 -8.06
CA ILE A 124 1.02 5.43 -7.81
C ILE A 124 0.49 4.85 -9.11
N HIS A 125 0.55 3.53 -9.22
CA HIS A 125 0.12 2.78 -10.41
C HIS A 125 -0.92 1.74 -9.97
N SER A 126 -2.01 1.63 -10.71
CA SER A 126 -2.97 0.54 -10.47
C SER A 126 -2.37 -0.80 -10.88
N HIS A 127 -2.62 -1.85 -10.10
CA HIS A 127 -2.25 -3.24 -10.43
C HIS A 127 -3.13 -3.89 -11.51
N SER A 128 -4.16 -3.19 -12.02
CA SER A 128 -5.06 -3.71 -13.04
C SER A 128 -4.38 -3.81 -14.40
N ILE A 129 -3.84 -4.98 -14.74
CA ILE A 129 -3.19 -5.31 -16.02
C ILE A 129 -4.04 -4.83 -17.21
N SER A 130 -3.75 -3.64 -17.74
CA SER A 130 -4.18 -3.23 -19.06
C SER A 130 -3.04 -2.41 -19.66
N SER A 131 -2.68 -2.71 -20.90
CA SER A 131 -1.52 -2.23 -21.65
C SER A 131 -1.53 -0.74 -21.99
N ASP A 132 -2.27 0.09 -21.25
CA ASP A 132 -2.36 1.54 -21.44
C ASP A 132 -1.84 2.26 -20.18
N ASP A 133 -0.51 2.33 -20.10
CA ASP A 133 0.32 2.86 -18.99
C ASP A 133 -0.03 4.32 -18.58
N SER A 134 -0.75 5.03 -19.46
CA SER A 134 -1.14 6.43 -19.26
C SER A 134 -2.45 6.65 -18.49
N ARG A 135 -3.36 5.65 -18.49
CA ARG A 135 -4.71 5.79 -17.87
C ARG A 135 -4.79 5.30 -16.44
N GLN A 136 -3.74 4.64 -15.94
CA GLN A 136 -3.74 4.00 -14.62
C GLN A 136 -2.72 4.58 -13.64
N SER A 137 -1.87 5.50 -14.11
CA SER A 137 -0.95 6.25 -13.27
C SER A 137 -1.66 7.44 -12.63
N ARG A 138 -1.47 7.64 -11.33
CA ARG A 138 -1.99 8.81 -10.59
C ARG A 138 -0.87 9.46 -9.79
N ALA A 139 -1.00 10.76 -9.52
CA ALA A 139 -0.10 11.49 -8.64
C ALA A 139 -0.78 11.79 -7.31
N LEU A 140 -0.07 11.47 -6.23
CA LEU A 140 -0.36 11.97 -4.90
C LEU A 140 0.52 13.18 -4.64
N GLY A 141 -0.08 14.29 -4.24
CA GLY A 141 0.63 15.53 -3.93
C GLY A 141 0.23 16.06 -2.57
N LEU A 142 1.20 16.33 -1.71
CA LEU A 142 1.00 17.03 -0.44
C LEU A 142 1.51 18.46 -0.56
N THR A 143 0.65 19.42 -0.24
CA THR A 143 0.97 20.85 -0.25
C THR A 143 1.58 21.30 1.08
N ALA A 144 2.26 22.44 1.07
CA ALA A 144 2.80 23.03 2.30
C ALA A 144 1.71 23.40 3.33
N SER A 145 0.46 23.59 2.88
CA SER A 145 -0.70 23.83 3.75
C SER A 145 -1.27 22.57 4.40
N GLY A 146 -0.77 21.39 4.01
CA GLY A 146 -1.24 20.09 4.50
C GLY A 146 -2.45 19.51 3.77
N LYS A 147 -2.73 19.99 2.55
CA LYS A 147 -3.73 19.37 1.68
C LYS A 147 -3.08 18.24 0.89
N LEU A 148 -3.63 17.04 1.00
CA LEU A 148 -3.27 15.88 0.22
C LEU A 148 -4.24 15.75 -0.95
N PHE A 149 -3.71 15.79 -2.16
CA PHE A 149 -4.44 15.61 -3.40
C PHE A 149 -4.10 14.27 -4.06
N LEU A 150 -5.10 13.65 -4.66
CA LEU A 150 -4.94 12.61 -5.66
C LEU A 150 -5.33 13.23 -6.99
N ASN A 151 -4.36 13.49 -7.85
CA ASN A 151 -4.52 14.34 -9.03
C ASN A 151 -5.16 15.70 -8.62
N GLN A 152 -6.41 15.93 -9.00
CA GLN A 152 -7.16 17.14 -8.66
C GLN A 152 -8.16 16.94 -7.50
N GLU A 153 -8.39 15.70 -7.05
CA GLU A 153 -9.30 15.40 -5.94
C GLU A 153 -8.61 15.66 -4.60
N LEU A 154 -9.28 16.41 -3.72
CA LEU A 154 -8.82 16.61 -2.35
C LEU A 154 -9.12 15.37 -1.50
N VAL A 155 -8.08 14.65 -1.11
CA VAL A 155 -8.21 13.45 -0.26
C VAL A 155 -8.29 13.82 1.22
N ALA A 156 -7.42 14.72 1.67
CA ALA A 156 -7.36 15.18 3.06
C ALA A 156 -6.89 16.64 3.13
N ASN A 157 -7.33 17.39 4.14
CA ASN A 157 -6.95 18.79 4.35
C ASN A 157 -6.03 19.01 5.57
N ASP A 158 -5.80 17.97 6.35
CA ASP A 158 -5.05 17.99 7.59
C ASP A 158 -3.84 17.04 7.57
N CYS A 159 -3.33 16.71 6.38
CA CYS A 159 -2.23 15.77 6.18
C CYS A 159 -0.88 16.40 6.54
N SER A 160 -0.10 15.73 7.38
CA SER A 160 1.27 16.13 7.72
C SER A 160 2.33 15.37 6.93
N SER A 161 2.12 14.09 6.68
CA SER A 161 3.01 13.24 5.87
C SER A 161 2.23 12.06 5.30
N PHE A 162 2.68 11.52 4.17
CA PHE A 162 2.01 10.39 3.54
C PHE A 162 3.03 9.43 2.90
N THR A 163 2.59 8.20 2.68
CA THR A 163 3.25 7.21 1.82
C THR A 163 2.18 6.34 1.19
N ALA A 164 2.43 5.86 -0.02
CA ALA A 164 1.59 4.87 -0.68
C ALA A 164 2.40 3.61 -0.96
N ASP A 165 1.77 2.45 -0.72
CA ASP A 165 2.22 1.15 -1.21
C ASP A 165 1.38 0.71 -2.43
N SER A 166 1.38 -0.58 -2.77
CA SER A 166 0.64 -1.16 -3.90
C SER A 166 -0.87 -1.09 -3.72
N ASP A 167 -1.35 -1.18 -2.49
CA ASP A 167 -2.75 -1.45 -2.18
C ASP A 167 -3.35 -0.39 -1.25
N HIS A 168 -2.53 0.38 -0.55
CA HIS A 168 -2.91 1.32 0.48
C HIS A 168 -2.19 2.67 0.34
N LEU A 169 -2.97 3.73 0.62
CA LEU A 169 -2.49 5.06 0.94
C LEU A 169 -2.54 5.26 2.45
N LEU A 170 -1.37 5.59 3.02
CA LEU A 170 -1.21 5.88 4.43
C LEU A 170 -0.84 7.34 4.61
N TYR A 171 -1.50 8.02 5.55
CA TYR A 171 -1.10 9.39 5.87
C TYR A 171 -1.33 9.73 7.33
N THR A 172 -0.45 10.55 7.88
CA THR A 172 -0.60 11.13 9.21
C THR A 172 -1.27 12.48 9.13
N THR A 173 -1.98 12.85 10.19
CA THR A 173 -2.68 14.12 10.28
C THR A 173 -2.06 15.05 11.33
N PHE A 174 -2.32 16.36 11.20
CA PHE A 174 -2.01 17.33 12.25
C PHE A 174 -2.76 17.07 13.56
N SER A 175 -3.86 16.30 13.50
CA SER A 175 -4.60 15.80 14.66
C SER A 175 -4.02 14.51 15.26
N HIS A 176 -2.79 14.15 14.88
CA HIS A 176 -2.02 13.04 15.48
C HIS A 176 -2.67 11.67 15.25
N GLN A 177 -3.20 11.47 14.05
CA GLN A 177 -3.77 10.20 13.60
C GLN A 177 -3.06 9.72 12.36
N LEU A 178 -2.89 8.41 12.24
CA LEU A 178 -2.55 7.70 11.02
C LEU A 178 -3.82 7.11 10.44
N LYS A 179 -4.09 7.40 9.18
CA LYS A 179 -5.27 6.95 8.45
C LYS A 179 -4.83 6.07 7.27
N PHE A 180 -5.65 5.07 6.98
CA PHE A 180 -5.44 4.08 5.92
C PHE A 180 -6.57 4.20 4.89
N ILE A 181 -6.24 4.22 3.61
CA ILE A 181 -7.21 4.20 2.50
C ILE A 181 -6.78 3.11 1.52
N GLU A 182 -7.69 2.21 1.17
CA GLU A 182 -7.46 1.22 0.13
C GLU A 182 -7.46 1.90 -1.25
N LEU A 183 -6.43 1.66 -2.06
CA LEU A 183 -6.25 2.27 -3.38
C LEU A 183 -7.28 1.75 -4.39
N SER A 184 -7.73 0.50 -4.26
CA SER A 184 -8.71 -0.13 -5.16
C SER A 184 -10.00 0.70 -5.29
N GLY A 185 -10.52 1.23 -4.18
CA GLY A 185 -11.70 2.08 -4.13
C GLY A 185 -11.46 3.48 -4.70
N LEU A 186 -10.24 4.01 -4.60
CA LEU A 186 -9.88 5.30 -5.19
C LEU A 186 -9.87 5.21 -6.72
N PHE A 187 -9.37 4.11 -7.30
CA PHE A 187 -9.35 3.92 -8.76
C PHE A 187 -10.74 3.75 -9.38
N GLN A 188 -11.71 3.22 -8.63
CA GLN A 188 -13.07 2.97 -9.13
C GLN A 188 -13.98 4.20 -9.15
N SER A 189 -13.74 5.20 -8.28
CA SER A 189 -14.63 6.36 -8.11
C SER A 189 -14.82 7.22 -9.36
N GLU A 190 -13.93 7.14 -10.36
CA GLU A 190 -14.05 7.90 -11.61
C GLU A 190 -14.91 7.20 -12.68
N ASN A 191 -15.11 5.89 -12.58
CA ASN A 191 -15.87 5.13 -13.60
C ASN A 191 -17.40 5.31 -13.48
N VAL A 192 -17.89 5.94 -12.41
CA VAL A 192 -19.34 6.13 -12.15
C VAL A 192 -19.80 7.56 -12.46
N SER A 193 -18.89 8.48 -12.76
CA SER A 193 -19.23 9.91 -12.97
C SER A 193 -19.50 10.29 -14.42
N SER A 194 -20.13 9.42 -15.23
CA SER A 194 -20.49 9.77 -16.61
C SER A 194 -21.94 9.52 -17.02
N ASP A 195 -22.85 9.10 -16.14
CA ASP A 195 -24.29 9.15 -16.44
C ASP A 195 -25.11 9.12 -15.14
N LEU A 196 -26.03 10.08 -14.99
CA LEU A 196 -27.01 10.31 -13.91
C LEU A 196 -26.61 11.41 -12.90
N GLY A 197 -27.15 12.61 -13.16
CA GLY A 197 -27.13 13.77 -12.27
C GLY A 197 -27.96 13.58 -10.99
N GLY A 198 -27.44 12.77 -10.06
CA GLY A 198 -27.85 12.72 -8.67
C GLY A 198 -26.87 13.53 -7.82
N SER A 199 -27.40 14.37 -6.91
CA SER A 199 -26.63 15.19 -5.98
C SER A 199 -25.57 14.36 -5.26
N ALA A 200 -24.30 14.54 -5.64
CA ALA A 200 -23.16 13.95 -4.96
C ALA A 200 -23.07 14.58 -3.57
N VAL A 201 -23.70 13.91 -2.60
CA VAL A 201 -23.35 14.08 -1.20
C VAL A 201 -21.92 13.58 -1.10
N GLU A 202 -20.96 14.49 -1.24
CA GLU A 202 -19.58 14.31 -0.82
C GLU A 202 -19.63 13.62 0.55
N PRO A 203 -19.28 12.33 0.67
CA PRO A 203 -19.24 11.71 1.98
C PRO A 203 -18.21 12.50 2.76
N SER A 204 -18.67 13.17 3.83
CA SER A 204 -17.78 13.90 4.74
C SER A 204 -16.55 13.02 4.99
N GLN A 205 -15.32 13.56 4.96
CA GLN A 205 -14.09 12.77 5.06
C GLN A 205 -14.13 11.71 6.20
N ALA A 206 -14.85 11.98 7.28
CA ALA A 206 -15.11 11.06 8.38
C ALA A 206 -15.90 9.78 8.01
N ALA A 207 -16.83 9.84 7.05
CA ALA A 207 -17.62 8.71 6.57
C ALA A 207 -16.85 7.74 5.66
N ARG A 208 -15.67 8.17 5.14
CA ARG A 208 -14.77 7.33 4.33
C ARG A 208 -13.94 6.36 5.18
N PHE A 209 -13.84 6.57 6.50
CA PHE A 209 -12.98 5.77 7.38
C PHE A 209 -13.79 4.89 8.32
N THR A 210 -13.46 3.60 8.34
CA THR A 210 -13.87 2.71 9.43
C THR A 210 -12.90 2.85 10.62
N PRO A 211 -13.31 2.53 11.86
CA PRO A 211 -12.43 2.62 13.03
C PRO A 211 -11.14 1.78 12.93
N SER A 212 -11.14 0.70 12.14
CA SER A 212 -9.95 -0.10 11.87
C SER A 212 -8.93 0.60 10.94
N MET A 213 -9.39 1.58 10.16
CA MET A 213 -8.58 2.39 9.23
C MET A 213 -8.00 3.65 9.87
N VAL A 214 -8.17 3.84 11.18
CA VAL A 214 -7.62 4.99 11.91
C VAL A 214 -6.88 4.52 13.15
N ARG A 215 -5.65 5.01 13.34
CA ARG A 215 -4.83 4.75 14.51
C ARG A 215 -4.26 6.03 15.04
N ALA A 216 -4.26 6.17 16.35
CA ALA A 216 -3.61 7.29 17.00
C ALA A 216 -2.06 7.18 16.84
N VAL A 217 -1.36 8.25 16.40
CA VAL A 217 0.14 8.38 16.38
C VAL A 217 0.71 9.52 17.25
N GLU A 218 1.97 9.46 17.72
CA GLU A 218 2.50 10.44 18.69
C GLU A 218 2.42 11.82 18.05
N ARG A 219 2.16 12.86 18.84
CA ARG A 219 2.11 14.23 18.34
C ARG A 219 3.37 14.56 17.56
N GLY A 220 3.21 14.86 16.27
CA GLY A 220 4.32 15.21 15.37
C GLY A 220 5.08 14.01 14.79
N SER A 221 4.55 12.79 14.91
CA SER A 221 5.08 11.63 14.17
C SER A 221 4.96 11.86 12.67
N MET A 222 6.01 11.50 11.94
CA MET A 222 6.06 11.59 10.49
C MET A 222 6.31 10.20 9.90
N ILE A 223 5.61 9.86 8.82
CA ILE A 223 5.84 8.60 8.11
C ILE A 223 7.15 8.70 7.35
N ILE A 224 7.98 7.67 7.50
CA ILE A 224 9.20 7.50 6.70
C ILE A 224 8.93 6.54 5.54
N THR A 225 8.35 5.38 5.83
CA THR A 225 8.08 4.35 4.82
C THR A 225 7.07 3.32 5.33
N SER A 226 6.28 2.75 4.41
CA SER A 226 5.53 1.51 4.62
C SER A 226 6.35 0.32 4.13
N VAL A 227 6.26 -0.80 4.85
CA VAL A 227 6.89 -2.07 4.48
C VAL A 227 5.80 -3.15 4.42
N PRO A 228 5.12 -3.32 3.26
CA PRO A 228 4.03 -4.28 3.09
C PRO A 228 4.43 -5.71 3.48
N SER A 229 5.60 -6.18 3.01
CA SER A 229 6.12 -7.54 3.26
C SER A 229 6.24 -7.96 4.72
N SER A 230 6.23 -7.01 5.66
CA SER A 230 6.29 -7.27 7.10
C SER A 230 5.20 -6.52 7.88
N MET A 231 4.17 -6.03 7.18
CA MET A 231 3.00 -5.32 7.67
C MET A 231 3.33 -4.24 8.69
N LYS A 232 4.38 -3.46 8.42
CA LYS A 232 4.83 -2.41 9.34
C LYS A 232 4.98 -1.08 8.65
N VAL A 233 4.67 -0.04 9.41
CA VAL A 233 4.91 1.35 9.03
C VAL A 233 5.95 1.91 9.97
N ILE A 234 6.98 2.52 9.39
CA ILE A 234 8.06 3.14 10.15
C ILE A 234 7.76 4.64 10.27
N LEU A 235 7.61 5.09 11.51
CA LEU A 235 7.38 6.49 11.86
C LEU A 235 8.61 7.06 12.54
N GLN A 236 8.96 8.30 12.21
CA GLN A 236 9.92 9.07 12.97
C GLN A 236 9.16 9.93 13.99
N MET A 237 9.48 9.74 15.27
CA MET A 237 8.98 10.56 16.36
C MET A 237 9.69 11.93 16.36
N PRO A 238 9.07 13.00 16.89
CA PRO A 238 9.68 14.34 16.93
C PRO A 238 11.03 14.39 17.65
N ARG A 239 11.27 13.42 18.54
CA ARG A 239 12.51 13.27 19.32
C ARG A 239 13.64 12.61 18.52
N GLY A 240 13.39 12.20 17.28
CA GLY A 240 14.34 11.52 16.41
C GLY A 240 14.30 9.99 16.46
N ASN A 241 13.57 9.41 17.41
CA ASN A 241 13.39 7.95 17.49
C ASN A 241 12.59 7.43 16.30
N LEU A 242 12.89 6.20 15.86
CA LEU A 242 12.07 5.47 14.90
C LEU A 242 11.18 4.47 15.65
N GLU A 243 9.90 4.45 15.32
CA GLU A 243 8.95 3.47 15.83
C GLU A 243 8.35 2.68 14.66
N ALA A 244 8.32 1.37 14.84
CA ALA A 244 7.62 0.47 13.94
C ALA A 244 6.24 0.17 14.53
N ILE A 245 5.20 0.37 13.73
CA ILE A 245 3.83 0.03 14.10
C ILE A 245 3.30 -1.04 13.15
N HIS A 246 2.39 -1.88 13.62
CA HIS A 246 1.72 -2.91 12.82
C HIS A 246 0.23 -2.58 12.71
N PRO A 247 -0.20 -1.92 11.62
CA PRO A 247 -1.59 -1.54 11.44
C PRO A 247 -2.50 -2.74 11.22
N ARG A 248 -3.74 -2.65 11.72
CA ARG A 248 -4.75 -3.70 11.54
C ARG A 248 -5.07 -3.98 10.06
N PRO A 249 -5.25 -2.99 9.17
CA PRO A 249 -5.57 -3.26 7.76
C PRO A 249 -4.49 -4.11 7.07
N MET A 250 -3.22 -3.72 7.19
CA MET A 250 -2.10 -4.46 6.61
C MET A 250 -2.00 -5.90 7.14
N PHE A 251 -2.30 -6.12 8.42
CA PHE A 251 -2.29 -7.46 9.00
C PHE A 251 -3.44 -8.34 8.49
N LEU A 252 -4.64 -7.79 8.32
CA LEU A 252 -5.80 -8.57 7.88
C LEU A 252 -5.66 -9.04 6.43
N GLU A 253 -5.03 -8.24 5.56
CA GLU A 253 -4.87 -8.58 4.15
C GLU A 253 -3.67 -9.50 3.89
N GLU A 254 -2.47 -9.12 4.36
CA GLU A 254 -1.24 -9.86 4.08
C GLU A 254 -0.72 -10.63 5.29
N GLY A 255 -1.04 -10.16 6.51
CA GLY A 255 -0.49 -10.67 7.77
C GLY A 255 -0.92 -12.07 8.14
N VAL A 256 -2.12 -12.50 7.71
CA VAL A 256 -2.60 -13.85 7.99
C VAL A 256 -1.76 -14.90 7.26
N ALA A 257 -1.40 -14.64 6.00
CA ALA A 257 -0.50 -15.52 5.24
C ALA A 257 0.88 -15.59 5.89
N GLY A 258 1.42 -14.43 6.28
CA GLY A 258 2.68 -14.32 7.04
C GLY A 258 2.64 -15.08 8.36
N LEU A 259 1.58 -14.93 9.14
CA LEU A 259 1.37 -15.64 10.41
C LEU A 259 1.39 -17.15 10.20
N VAL A 260 0.69 -17.65 9.18
CA VAL A 260 0.67 -19.09 8.86
C VAL A 260 2.06 -19.59 8.48
N THR A 261 2.89 -18.77 7.82
CA THR A 261 4.26 -19.13 7.46
C THR A 261 5.25 -19.07 8.63
N GLN A 262 5.04 -18.17 9.59
CA GLN A 262 5.97 -17.91 10.70
C GLN A 262 5.75 -18.82 11.91
N VAL A 263 4.54 -19.35 12.08
CA VAL A 263 4.20 -20.20 13.21
C VAL A 263 4.49 -21.65 12.84
N ASP A 264 5.56 -22.20 13.42
CA ASP A 264 6.02 -23.57 13.13
C ASP A 264 5.08 -24.66 13.66
N ASN A 265 4.39 -24.41 14.78
CA ASN A 265 3.50 -25.38 15.41
C ASN A 265 2.03 -25.07 15.11
N ASN A 266 1.37 -25.96 14.37
CA ASN A 266 -0.01 -25.82 13.96
C ASN A 266 -1.01 -25.81 15.13
N ASP A 267 -0.66 -26.38 16.28
CA ASP A 267 -1.50 -26.38 17.48
C ASP A 267 -1.69 -24.97 18.06
N HIS A 268 -0.73 -24.07 17.83
CA HIS A 268 -0.84 -22.68 18.26
C HIS A 268 -1.96 -21.92 17.56
N PHE A 269 -2.33 -22.30 16.32
CA PHE A 269 -3.48 -21.69 15.65
C PHE A 269 -4.79 -22.06 16.36
N GLY A 270 -4.91 -23.31 16.83
CA GLY A 270 -6.06 -23.75 17.63
C GLY A 270 -6.20 -22.93 18.91
N LEU A 271 -5.09 -22.69 19.61
CA LEU A 271 -5.06 -21.82 20.80
C LEU A 271 -5.45 -20.37 20.44
N PHE A 272 -4.83 -19.80 19.41
CA PHE A 272 -5.09 -18.43 18.95
C PHE A 272 -6.58 -18.22 18.64
N LEU A 273 -7.16 -19.08 17.80
CA LEU A 273 -8.56 -19.01 17.39
C LEU A 273 -9.53 -19.20 18.57
N SER A 274 -9.22 -20.14 19.48
CA SER A 274 -10.06 -20.38 20.66
C SER A 274 -10.03 -19.25 21.69
N SER A 275 -8.97 -18.42 21.66
CA SER A 275 -8.77 -17.31 22.58
C SER A 275 -9.33 -15.99 22.04
N LEU A 276 -9.90 -15.97 20.83
CA LEU A 276 -10.54 -14.80 20.26
C LEU A 276 -11.75 -14.39 21.11
N LYS A 277 -11.76 -13.13 21.53
CA LYS A 277 -12.86 -12.53 22.29
C LYS A 277 -13.62 -11.52 21.44
N PRO A 278 -14.95 -11.41 21.61
CA PRO A 278 -15.77 -10.38 21.00
C PRO A 278 -15.54 -9.07 21.77
N LEU A 279 -14.31 -8.56 21.69
CA LEU A 279 -13.86 -7.42 22.47
C LEU A 279 -12.71 -6.72 21.73
N ASP A 280 -12.75 -5.39 21.64
CA ASP A 280 -11.55 -4.62 21.31
C ASP A 280 -10.66 -4.44 22.54
N VAL A 281 -9.71 -5.37 22.70
CA VAL A 281 -8.76 -5.32 23.81
C VAL A 281 -7.93 -4.04 23.87
N THR A 282 -7.74 -3.32 22.74
CA THR A 282 -6.98 -2.06 22.73
C THR A 282 -7.82 -0.86 23.19
N ALA A 283 -9.15 -1.00 23.19
CA ALA A 283 -10.06 0.00 23.74
C ALA A 283 -10.35 -0.29 25.22
N GLU A 284 -10.55 -1.56 25.58
CA GLU A 284 -11.14 -1.95 26.87
C GLU A 284 -10.13 -2.48 27.90
N LEU A 285 -9.13 -3.26 27.48
CA LEU A 285 -8.18 -3.91 28.40
C LEU A 285 -6.81 -3.24 28.44
N TYR A 286 -6.36 -2.75 27.29
CA TYR A 286 -5.06 -2.12 27.10
C TYR A 286 -5.27 -0.77 26.41
N PRO A 287 -6.01 0.16 27.04
CA PRO A 287 -6.26 1.47 26.45
C PRO A 287 -4.94 2.16 26.20
N ILE A 288 -4.69 2.47 24.93
CA ILE A 288 -3.61 3.39 24.53
C ILE A 288 -3.91 4.72 25.26
N VAL A 289 -2.92 5.20 26.03
CA VAL A 289 -3.06 6.31 27.00
C VAL A 289 -4.01 7.42 26.52
N GLN A 290 -4.94 7.85 27.38
CA GLN A 290 -6.01 8.81 27.04
C GLN A 290 -5.51 10.12 26.42
N ASN A 291 -4.26 10.48 26.69
CA ASN A 291 -3.50 11.63 26.16
C ASN A 291 -3.44 11.67 24.62
N TRP A 292 -3.77 10.55 23.99
CA TRP A 292 -3.71 10.33 22.56
C TRP A 292 -5.09 10.24 21.90
N LYS A 293 -6.16 10.11 22.69
CA LYS A 293 -7.51 10.25 22.17
C LYS A 293 -7.77 11.74 21.94
N SER A 294 -7.63 12.18 20.68
CA SER A 294 -8.01 13.52 20.28
C SER A 294 -9.49 13.73 20.59
N SER A 295 -9.79 14.77 21.38
CA SER A 295 -11.14 15.19 21.80
C SER A 295 -12.08 15.54 20.64
N HIS A 296 -11.62 15.45 19.39
CA HIS A 296 -12.38 15.71 18.17
C HIS A 296 -12.91 14.46 17.45
N VAL A 297 -12.56 13.24 17.89
CA VAL A 297 -13.23 12.04 17.37
C VAL A 297 -14.51 11.82 18.18
N LYS A 298 -15.62 12.39 17.71
CA LYS A 298 -16.95 11.89 18.12
C LYS A 298 -16.92 10.38 17.88
N GLU A 299 -17.18 9.58 18.91
CA GLU A 299 -17.26 8.13 18.83
C GLU A 299 -18.24 7.77 17.70
N LEU A 300 -17.69 7.48 16.52
CA LEU A 300 -18.45 6.88 15.44
C LEU A 300 -18.76 5.47 15.96
N PRO A 301 -20.03 5.06 16.05
CA PRO A 301 -20.36 3.73 16.54
C PRO A 301 -19.56 2.70 15.73
N SER A 302 -18.85 1.82 16.44
CA SER A 302 -18.11 0.70 15.85
C SER A 302 -19.06 -0.03 14.91
N SER A 303 -18.87 0.16 13.60
CA SER A 303 -19.82 -0.32 12.59
C SER A 303 -19.77 -1.83 12.39
N MET A 304 -18.87 -2.52 13.07
CA MET A 304 -18.80 -3.98 13.09
C MET A 304 -19.20 -4.48 14.47
N SER A 305 -20.11 -5.45 14.52
CA SER A 305 -20.38 -6.15 15.78
C SER A 305 -19.14 -6.90 16.23
N ASP A 306 -18.98 -7.07 17.54
CA ASP A 306 -17.82 -7.79 18.08
C ASP A 306 -17.73 -9.24 17.57
N ASP A 307 -18.87 -9.83 17.23
CA ASP A 307 -18.96 -11.15 16.59
C ASP A 307 -18.48 -11.13 15.13
N GLN A 308 -18.73 -10.04 14.38
CA GLN A 308 -18.24 -9.90 13.01
C GLN A 308 -16.71 -9.90 12.96
N LYS A 309 -16.03 -9.30 13.94
CA LYS A 309 -14.57 -9.36 14.05
C LYS A 309 -14.06 -10.80 14.14
N ILE A 310 -14.68 -11.61 15.00
CA ILE A 310 -14.30 -13.02 15.14
C ILE A 310 -14.49 -13.74 13.80
N ASN A 311 -15.64 -13.53 13.16
CA ASN A 311 -15.93 -14.14 11.86
C ASN A 311 -14.90 -13.73 10.80
N THR A 312 -14.55 -12.44 10.69
CA THR A 312 -13.54 -11.97 9.74
C THR A 312 -12.18 -12.65 9.95
N VAL A 313 -11.71 -12.76 11.20
CA VAL A 313 -10.43 -13.42 11.50
C VAL A 313 -10.51 -14.92 11.18
N CYS A 314 -11.60 -15.59 11.57
CA CYS A 314 -11.81 -17.01 11.27
C CYS A 314 -11.85 -17.27 9.77
N ASP A 315 -12.53 -16.43 8.99
CA ASP A 315 -12.68 -16.59 7.54
C ASP A 315 -11.35 -16.45 6.81
N LEU A 316 -10.57 -15.43 7.17
CA LEU A 316 -9.22 -15.22 6.63
C LEU A 316 -8.29 -16.39 6.98
N MET A 317 -8.32 -16.86 8.23
CA MET A 317 -7.52 -18.01 8.66
C MET A 317 -7.91 -19.29 7.90
N VAL A 318 -9.21 -19.56 7.72
CA VAL A 318 -9.68 -20.72 6.93
C VAL A 318 -9.18 -20.64 5.49
N GLN A 319 -9.34 -19.47 4.85
CA GLN A 319 -8.91 -19.26 3.47
C GLN A 319 -7.40 -19.53 3.31
N GLN A 320 -6.57 -18.98 4.20
CA GLN A 320 -5.11 -19.13 4.12
C GLN A 320 -4.63 -20.55 4.43
N LEU A 321 -5.21 -21.20 5.44
CA LEU A 321 -4.86 -22.58 5.80
C LEU A 321 -5.27 -23.59 4.71
N MET A 322 -6.39 -23.35 4.01
CA MET A 322 -6.83 -24.20 2.90
C MET A 322 -5.94 -24.05 1.65
N GLN A 323 -5.36 -22.87 1.40
CA GLN A 323 -4.49 -22.63 0.25
C GLN A 323 -3.16 -23.37 0.31
N LYS A 324 -2.63 -23.67 1.50
CA LYS A 324 -1.31 -24.32 1.70
C LYS A 324 -1.26 -25.83 1.41
N GLN A 325 -2.22 -26.36 0.67
CA GLN A 325 -2.55 -27.79 0.53
C GLN A 325 -2.97 -28.38 1.87
N VAL A 326 -4.11 -29.08 1.88
CA VAL A 326 -4.69 -29.69 3.08
C VAL A 326 -3.80 -30.82 3.60
N GLN A 327 -2.74 -30.47 4.31
CA GLN A 327 -2.03 -31.42 5.15
C GLN A 327 -2.87 -31.62 6.42
N TRP A 328 -2.99 -32.86 6.88
CA TRP A 328 -3.70 -33.19 8.13
C TRP A 328 -3.29 -32.28 9.30
N GLY A 329 -2.05 -31.80 9.31
CA GLY A 329 -1.53 -30.88 10.33
C GLY A 329 -2.34 -29.60 10.52
N TYR A 330 -3.05 -29.10 9.50
CA TYR A 330 -3.84 -27.86 9.60
C TYR A 330 -5.33 -28.10 9.84
N ILE A 331 -5.81 -29.35 9.76
CA ILE A 331 -7.25 -29.61 9.77
C ILE A 331 -7.91 -29.26 11.09
N ASN A 332 -7.26 -29.57 12.20
CA ASN A 332 -7.75 -29.24 13.54
C ASN A 332 -7.89 -27.72 13.72
N SER A 333 -6.96 -26.95 13.15
CA SER A 333 -6.98 -25.50 13.20
C SER A 333 -8.07 -24.90 12.29
N ILE A 334 -8.30 -25.50 11.11
CA ILE A 334 -9.42 -25.13 10.21
C ILE A 334 -10.77 -25.43 10.87
N LEU A 335 -10.94 -26.62 11.44
CA LEU A 335 -12.16 -27.00 12.17
C LEU A 335 -12.40 -26.08 13.37
N THR A 336 -11.34 -25.74 14.10
CA THR A 336 -11.41 -24.77 15.20
C THR A 336 -11.90 -23.40 14.71
N ALA A 337 -11.38 -22.88 13.60
CA ALA A 337 -11.84 -21.60 13.05
C ALA A 337 -13.33 -21.63 12.68
N MET A 338 -13.80 -22.72 12.04
CA MET A 338 -15.20 -22.88 11.64
C MET A 338 -16.15 -22.97 12.85
N VAL A 339 -15.73 -23.64 13.93
CA VAL A 339 -16.53 -23.76 15.16
C VAL A 339 -16.49 -22.48 16.00
N CYS A 340 -15.39 -21.73 15.97
CA CYS A 340 -15.26 -20.45 16.67
C CYS A 340 -16.09 -19.31 16.06
N ARG A 341 -16.61 -19.48 14.83
CA ARG A 341 -17.54 -18.52 14.20
C ARG A 341 -18.78 -18.27 15.07
N LYS A 342 -19.42 -17.14 14.82
CA LYS A 342 -20.66 -16.69 15.47
C LYS A 342 -21.72 -16.42 14.39
N PRO A 343 -22.71 -17.31 14.18
CA PRO A 343 -22.88 -18.62 14.83
C PRO A 343 -21.86 -19.68 14.34
N PRO A 344 -21.61 -20.76 15.12
CA PRO A 344 -20.70 -21.84 14.73
C PRO A 344 -21.14 -22.57 13.45
N ASP A 345 -20.20 -22.82 12.54
CA ASP A 345 -20.46 -23.48 11.25
C ASP A 345 -20.09 -24.97 11.27
N TYR A 346 -20.90 -25.77 11.95
CA TYR A 346 -20.72 -27.23 12.03
C TYR A 346 -20.91 -27.93 10.68
N LYS A 347 -21.76 -27.38 9.81
CA LYS A 347 -22.11 -28.01 8.53
C LYS A 347 -20.90 -28.02 7.59
N SER A 348 -20.21 -26.89 7.46
CA SER A 348 -19.00 -26.80 6.64
C SER A 348 -17.86 -27.65 7.23
N ALA A 349 -17.73 -27.66 8.56
CA ALA A 349 -16.73 -28.47 9.27
C ALA A 349 -16.90 -29.98 9.01
N LEU A 350 -18.12 -30.50 9.13
CA LEU A 350 -18.44 -31.91 8.83
C LEU A 350 -18.30 -32.22 7.33
N GLY A 351 -18.65 -31.25 6.47
CA GLY A 351 -18.43 -31.35 5.03
C GLY A 351 -16.94 -31.55 4.67
N LEU A 352 -16.02 -30.89 5.38
CA LEU A 352 -14.58 -31.03 5.19
C LEU A 352 -14.05 -32.41 5.63
N LEU A 353 -14.62 -32.98 6.70
CA LEU A 353 -14.22 -34.30 7.22
C LEU A 353 -14.70 -35.47 6.36
N THR A 354 -15.83 -35.30 5.66
CA THR A 354 -16.45 -36.35 4.83
C THR A 354 -15.51 -36.97 3.80
N PRO A 355 -14.81 -36.20 2.95
CA PRO A 355 -13.85 -36.75 1.98
C PRO A 355 -12.59 -37.34 2.64
N LEU A 356 -12.22 -36.88 3.83
CA LEU A 356 -11.00 -37.34 4.52
C LEU A 356 -11.21 -38.61 5.32
N ARG A 357 -12.47 -38.97 5.62
CA ARG A 357 -12.82 -40.20 6.31
C ARG A 357 -12.35 -41.45 5.55
N SER A 358 -12.32 -41.40 4.22
CA SER A 358 -11.81 -42.50 3.39
C SER A 358 -10.29 -42.63 3.42
N GLU A 359 -9.57 -41.55 3.75
CA GLU A 359 -8.10 -41.49 3.72
C GLU A 359 -7.48 -41.66 5.13
N PHE A 360 -8.13 -41.13 6.17
CA PHE A 360 -7.65 -41.14 7.56
C PHE A 360 -8.80 -41.42 8.57
N PRO A 361 -9.37 -42.64 8.62
CA PRO A 361 -10.55 -42.94 9.43
C PRO A 361 -10.33 -42.70 10.93
N ASP A 362 -9.23 -43.19 11.50
CA ASP A 362 -8.95 -43.09 12.95
C ASP A 362 -8.79 -41.63 13.41
N LYS A 363 -8.16 -40.80 12.58
CA LYS A 363 -7.93 -39.39 12.92
C LYS A 363 -9.20 -38.53 12.75
N VAL A 364 -10.08 -38.91 11.83
CA VAL A 364 -11.38 -38.24 11.65
C VAL A 364 -12.32 -38.57 12.82
N GLU A 365 -12.30 -39.81 13.33
CA GLU A 365 -13.09 -40.18 14.51
C GLU A 365 -12.63 -39.41 15.76
N ASP A 366 -11.31 -39.26 15.96
CA ASP A 366 -10.75 -38.47 17.06
C ASP A 366 -11.11 -36.97 16.94
N ALA A 367 -10.93 -36.38 15.76
CA ALA A 367 -11.30 -34.97 15.51
C ALA A 367 -12.80 -34.73 15.69
N SER A 368 -13.65 -35.56 15.07
CA SER A 368 -15.10 -35.44 15.20
C SER A 368 -15.58 -35.61 16.64
N SER A 369 -15.00 -36.55 17.40
CA SER A 369 -15.30 -36.72 18.83
C SER A 369 -14.89 -35.47 19.63
N THR A 370 -13.67 -34.97 19.43
CA THR A 370 -13.16 -33.77 20.12
C THR A 370 -14.04 -32.54 19.84
N TYR A 371 -14.41 -32.30 18.59
CA TYR A 371 -15.18 -31.10 18.21
C TYR A 371 -16.68 -31.20 18.47
N LEU A 372 -17.27 -32.40 18.41
CA LEU A 372 -18.70 -32.61 18.69
C LEU A 372 -19.00 -32.77 20.19
N LEU A 373 -18.07 -33.31 20.99
CA LEU A 373 -18.26 -33.51 22.44
C LEU A 373 -17.70 -32.35 23.29
N GLU A 374 -16.43 -31.95 23.12
CA GLU A 374 -15.79 -31.04 24.10
C GLU A 374 -16.13 -29.56 23.93
N ARG A 375 -16.53 -29.13 22.73
CA ARG A 375 -16.84 -27.71 22.47
C ARG A 375 -18.33 -27.37 22.46
N CYS A 376 -19.21 -28.35 22.40
CA CYS A 376 -20.64 -28.17 22.69
C CYS A 376 -20.88 -27.78 24.16
N GLU A 377 -20.02 -28.21 25.10
CA GLU A 377 -20.21 -27.94 26.53
C GLU A 377 -19.68 -26.56 27.00
N ARG A 378 -18.84 -25.87 26.21
CA ARG A 378 -18.31 -24.53 26.58
C ARG A 378 -19.10 -23.35 26.01
N VAL A 379 -20.23 -23.60 25.35
CA VAL A 379 -21.09 -22.57 24.72
C VAL A 379 -22.44 -22.42 25.42
N VAL A 380 -22.62 -22.98 26.63
CA VAL A 380 -23.78 -22.71 27.50
C VAL A 380 -23.42 -21.76 28.61
#